data_AF-A0A1M6MWK5-F1
#
_entry.id   AF-A0A1M6MWK5-F1
#
_cell.length_a   1.000
_cell.length_b   1.000
_cell.length_c   1.000
_cell.angle_alpha   90.00
_cell.angle_beta   90.00
_cell.angle_gamma   90.00
#
_symmetry.space_group_name_H-M   'P 1'
#
loop_
_entity.id
_entity.type
_entity.pdbx_description
1 polymer ?
#
loop_
_entity_poly.entity_id
_entity_poly.type
_entity_poly.pdbx_seq_one_letter_code
_entity_poly.pdbx_strand_id
1 'polypeptide(L)'
;MARHKADVADDDFEIYASYHGTGDGRYVGGLKVVRKADRKVLFPFDGAPEIGPYATADEARRAAIDYGREIVAADRAAPEK
;
A
#
# COMPACT_ATOMS: atom_id res chain seq x y z
N MET A 1 0.11 -5.82 22.33
CA MET A 1 0.00 -5.87 20.86
C MET A 1 0.41 -4.51 20.31
N ALA A 2 1.64 -4.35 19.83
CA ALA A 2 2.09 -3.08 19.24
C ALA A 2 1.29 -2.84 17.96
N ARG A 3 0.45 -1.80 17.92
CA ARG A 3 -0.17 -1.36 16.68
C ARG A 3 0.96 -0.85 15.78
N HIS A 4 1.26 -1.57 14.70
CA HIS A 4 2.13 -1.01 13.67
C HIS A 4 1.48 0.30 13.21
N LYS A 5 2.17 1.42 13.45
CA LYS A 5 1.75 2.73 12.97
C LYS A 5 1.78 2.69 11.45
N ALA A 6 0.68 3.07 10.80
CA ALA A 6 0.64 3.19 9.34
C ALA A 6 1.77 4.12 8.86
N ASP A 7 2.41 3.78 7.74
CA ASP A 7 3.46 4.60 7.14
C ASP A 7 2.91 5.96 6.72
N VAL A 8 1.68 5.97 6.23
CA VAL A 8 0.89 7.18 6.00
C VAL A 8 -0.50 6.94 6.57
N ALA A 9 -0.89 7.78 7.53
CA ALA A 9 -2.26 7.83 8.04
C ALA A 9 -2.83 9.21 7.72
N ASP A 10 -3.98 9.21 7.07
CA ASP A 10 -4.84 10.36 6.89
C ASP A 10 -6.08 10.16 7.78
N ASP A 11 -6.96 11.16 7.84
CA ASP A 11 -8.22 11.10 8.59
C ASP A 11 -9.13 10.01 8.00
N ASP A 12 -9.14 9.86 6.67
CA ASP A 12 -10.00 8.94 5.94
C ASP A 12 -9.32 7.63 5.52
N PHE A 13 -7.98 7.56 5.51
CA PHE A 13 -7.25 6.43 4.93
C PHE A 13 -6.04 6.01 5.78
N GLU A 14 -5.71 4.72 5.72
CA GLU A 14 -4.49 4.16 6.31
C GLU A 14 -3.71 3.38 5.25
N ILE A 15 -2.45 3.75 5.06
CA ILE A 15 -1.52 3.11 4.14
C ILE A 15 -0.44 2.41 4.96
N TYR A 16 -0.35 1.10 4.78
CA TYR A 16 0.67 0.25 5.37
C TYR A 16 1.58 -0.24 4.25
N ALA A 17 2.84 0.17 4.28
CA ALA A 17 3.84 -0.26 3.33
C ALA A 17 4.77 -1.27 3.99
N SER A 18 4.96 -2.40 3.33
CA SER A 18 5.90 -3.43 3.70
C SER A 18 6.71 -3.82 2.48
N TYR A 19 7.65 -4.73 2.66
CA TYR A 19 8.37 -5.36 1.57
C TYR A 19 8.63 -6.82 1.91
N HIS A 20 8.80 -7.64 0.89
CA HIS A 20 9.26 -9.01 1.04
C HIS A 20 10.34 -9.30 0.00
N GLY A 21 11.39 -10.01 0.42
CA GLY A 21 12.45 -10.46 -0.47
C GLY A 21 11.99 -11.68 -1.26
N THR A 22 12.31 -11.70 -2.55
CA THR A 22 12.12 -12.87 -3.42
C THR A 22 13.38 -13.73 -3.41
N GLY A 23 13.25 -15.00 -3.80
CA GLY A 23 14.38 -15.95 -3.87
C GLY A 23 15.49 -15.51 -4.82
N ASP A 24 15.20 -14.62 -5.77
CA ASP A 24 16.14 -14.10 -6.76
C ASP A 24 16.95 -12.90 -6.26
N GLY A 25 16.84 -12.55 -4.98
CA GLY A 25 17.55 -11.40 -4.38
C GLY A 25 16.95 -10.04 -4.72
N ARG A 26 15.69 -10.00 -5.19
CA ARG A 26 14.94 -8.77 -5.40
C ARG A 26 13.90 -8.56 -4.30
N TYR A 27 13.31 -7.37 -4.25
CA TYR A 27 12.32 -7.00 -3.25
C TYR A 27 11.00 -6.62 -3.89
N VAL A 28 9.90 -7.14 -3.38
CA VAL A 28 8.55 -6.76 -3.81
C VAL A 28 7.90 -5.95 -2.69
N GLY A 29 7.33 -4.81 -3.05
CA GLY A 29 6.58 -3.94 -2.16
C GLY A 29 5.26 -4.60 -1.77
N GLY A 30 5.05 -4.75 -0.48
CA GLY A 30 3.74 -5.07 0.08
C GLY A 30 3.01 -3.77 0.39
N LEU A 31 1.74 -3.70 -0.01
CA LEU A 31 0.91 -2.54 0.27
C LEU A 31 -0.43 -3.00 0.84
N LYS A 32 -0.91 -2.30 1.85
CA LYS A 32 -2.29 -2.38 2.30
C LYS A 32 -2.86 -0.98 2.47
N VAL A 33 -3.92 -0.68 1.74
CA VAL A 33 -4.67 0.59 1.84
C VAL A 33 -6.04 0.30 2.40
N VAL A 34 -6.40 0.98 3.48
CA VAL A 34 -7.71 0.84 4.13
C VAL A 34 -8.40 2.20 4.15
N ARG A 35 -9.62 2.26 3.65
CA ARG A 35 -10.51 3.41 3.79
C ARG A 35 -11.25 3.29 5.12
N LYS A 36 -11.10 4.28 5.99
CA LYS A 36 -11.71 4.31 7.33
C LYS A 36 -13.21 4.55 7.28
N ALA A 37 -13.70 5.29 6.29
CA ALA A 37 -15.11 5.65 6.15
C ALA A 37 -16.04 4.42 6.21
N ASP A 38 -15.66 3.34 5.51
CA ASP A 38 -16.40 2.08 5.42
C ASP A 38 -15.58 0.87 5.87
N ARG A 39 -14.37 1.08 6.38
CA ARG A 39 -13.39 0.04 6.74
C ARG A 39 -13.07 -0.91 5.58
N LYS A 40 -13.22 -0.44 4.34
CA LYS A 40 -12.95 -1.23 3.13
C LYS A 40 -11.45 -1.26 2.85
N VAL A 41 -10.94 -2.43 2.52
CA VAL A 41 -9.58 -2.59 2.02
C VAL A 41 -9.61 -2.24 0.53
N LEU A 42 -8.94 -1.15 0.15
CA LEU A 42 -8.82 -0.73 -1.24
C LEU A 42 -7.70 -1.49 -1.95
N PHE A 43 -6.67 -1.90 -1.19
CA PHE A 43 -5.56 -2.69 -1.70
C PHE A 43 -5.00 -3.58 -0.59
N PRO A 44 -4.58 -4.83 -0.87
CA PRO A 44 -4.71 -5.50 -2.17
C PRO A 44 -6.16 -5.93 -2.44
N PHE A 45 -6.54 -5.93 -3.72
CA PHE A 45 -7.76 -6.56 -4.22
C PHE A 45 -7.39 -7.86 -4.95
N ASP A 46 -8.39 -8.67 -5.28
CA ASP A 46 -8.14 -9.93 -5.99
C ASP A 46 -7.53 -9.68 -7.37
N GLY A 47 -6.36 -10.25 -7.64
CA GLY A 47 -5.56 -9.96 -8.85
C GLY A 47 -4.78 -8.64 -8.83
N ALA A 48 -4.59 -8.03 -7.65
CA ALA A 48 -3.76 -6.83 -7.52
C ALA A 48 -2.34 -7.03 -8.07
N PRO A 49 -1.79 -6.06 -8.82
CA PRO A 49 -0.43 -6.15 -9.35
C PRO A 49 0.61 -6.15 -8.22
N GLU A 50 1.70 -6.87 -8.44
CA GLU A 50 2.87 -6.78 -7.57
C GLU A 50 3.59 -5.45 -7.76
N ILE A 51 4.03 -4.84 -6.65
CA ILE A 51 4.78 -3.59 -6.66
C ILE A 51 6.26 -3.96 -6.72
N GLY A 52 6.84 -4.03 -7.93
CA GLY A 52 8.23 -4.39 -8.15
C GLY A 52 8.41 -5.42 -9.27
N PRO A 53 9.51 -6.21 -9.28
CA PRO A 53 10.54 -6.33 -8.23
C PRO A 53 11.63 -5.24 -8.28
N TYR A 54 12.06 -4.76 -7.11
CA TYR A 54 13.08 -3.73 -6.91
C TYR A 54 14.43 -4.31 -6.47
N ALA A 55 15.51 -3.54 -6.64
CA ALA A 55 16.85 -3.95 -6.24
C ALA A 55 17.07 -3.86 -4.72
N THR A 56 16.32 -2.97 -4.05
CA THR A 56 16.46 -2.75 -2.60
C THR A 56 15.12 -2.73 -1.87
N ALA A 57 15.15 -3.05 -0.57
CA ALA A 57 13.97 -3.00 0.30
C ALA A 57 13.40 -1.57 0.44
N ASP A 58 14.27 -0.56 0.48
CA ASP A 58 13.86 0.84 0.56
C ASP A 58 13.11 1.30 -0.70
N GLU A 59 13.57 0.89 -1.89
CA GLU A 59 12.85 1.13 -3.14
C GLU A 59 11.46 0.47 -3.13
N ALA A 60 11.39 -0.79 -2.73
CA ALA A 60 10.13 -1.53 -2.64
C ALA A 60 9.13 -0.87 -1.69
N ARG A 61 9.60 -0.44 -0.51
CA ARG A 61 8.76 0.28 0.46
C ARG A 61 8.32 1.63 -0.08
N ARG A 62 9.22 2.40 -0.67
CA ARG A 62 8.90 3.74 -1.22
C ARG A 62 7.89 3.64 -2.35
N ALA A 63 8.07 2.70 -3.26
CA ALA A 63 7.11 2.43 -4.32
C ALA A 63 5.74 2.02 -3.78
N ALA A 64 5.69 1.18 -2.73
CA ALA A 64 4.44 0.83 -2.08
C ALA A 64 3.73 2.05 -1.46
N ILE A 65 4.47 2.95 -0.80
CA ILE A 65 3.92 4.21 -0.26
C ILE A 65 3.35 5.09 -1.38
N ASP A 66 4.12 5.28 -2.44
CA ASP A 66 3.71 6.16 -3.56
C ASP A 66 2.49 5.58 -4.29
N TYR A 67 2.45 4.28 -4.53
CA TYR A 67 1.28 3.60 -5.10
C TYR A 67 0.05 3.68 -4.18
N GLY A 68 0.24 3.55 -2.86
CA GLY A 68 -0.83 3.75 -1.89
C GLY A 68 -1.43 5.16 -1.93
N ARG A 69 -0.59 6.19 -2.14
CA ARG A 69 -1.05 7.57 -2.29
C ARG A 69 -1.84 7.76 -3.58
N GLU A 70 -1.42 7.13 -4.67
CA GLU A 70 -2.17 7.16 -5.94
C GLU A 70 -3.55 6.53 -5.79
N ILE A 71 -3.67 5.39 -5.10
CA ILE A 71 -4.96 4.75 -4.82
C ILE A 71 -5.86 5.67 -3.99
N VAL A 72 -5.32 6.29 -2.93
CA VAL A 72 -6.09 7.24 -2.11
C VAL A 72 -6.52 8.46 -2.93
N ALA A 73 -5.65 9.00 -3.77
CA ALA A 73 -5.98 10.12 -4.65
C ALA A 73 -7.06 9.75 -5.67
N ALA A 74 -6.99 8.54 -6.25
CA ALA A 74 -7.98 8.01 -7.17
C ALA A 74 -9.34 7.81 -6.50
N ASP A 75 -9.38 7.23 -5.28
CA ASP A 75 -10.62 7.05 -4.50
C ASP A 75 -11.25 8.40 -4.13
N ARG A 76 -10.43 9.38 -3.73
CA ARG A 76 -10.88 10.76 -3.46
C ARG A 76 -11.43 11.45 -4.71
N ALA A 77 -10.84 11.21 -5.87
CA ALA A 77 -11.29 11.80 -7.14
C ALA A 77 -12.57 11.15 -7.68
N ALA A 78 -12.82 9.88 -7.34
CA ALA A 78 -13.98 9.11 -7.78
C ALA A 78 -14.72 8.45 -6.59
N PRO A 79 -15.40 9.24 -5.74
CA PRO A 79 -16.22 8.66 -4.67
C PRO A 79 -17.32 7.78 -5.29
N GLU A 80 -17.38 6.50 -4.90
CA GLU A 80 -18.52 5.61 -5.22
C GLU A 80 -19.80 6.32 -4.73
N LYS A 81 -20.72 6.61 -5.66
CA LYS A 81 -22.03 7.23 -5.39
C LYS A 81 -23.04 6.21 -4.87
#